data_AF-A0A139D5W0-F1
#
_entry.id   AF-A0A139D5W0-F1
#
_cell.length_a   1.000
_cell.length_b   1.000
_cell.length_c   1.000
_cell.angle_alpha   90.00
_cell.angle_beta   90.00
_cell.angle_gamma   90.00
#
_symmetry.space_group_name_H-M   'P 1'
#
loop_
_entity.id
_entity.type
_entity.pdbx_description
1 polymer ?
#
loop_
_entity_poly.entity_id
_entity_poly.type
_entity_poly.pdbx_seq_one_letter_code
_entity_poly.pdbx_strand_id
1 'polypeptide(L)'
;QDLEPEYIAVSPDGSKAWVTLQENNAVAVIDLEELRVERILALGTKDHGMPGNELDVSDKDDAINIANWPVLGMYMPDTIKSVTINGEVYYLTSNEGDAREYDGFVEEIRFKDAPLADVAPFNRADVDFSNKKHLGRLLTTLTADTNDDGELDLPLAYGARSFSIWSSEGRLVADSGSDFEVITAEQLGADFNNDNDENSGDSRSDAKGPEPEAIEVAHIDGRTYAFIGLERTGGIMVYDISNPASPRHVQYLNNRDFTYAIEDRIDDGNEPAWAAGDLGPESILFVSAADAPGDWPLLIVGNEVSGTTTIYEIR
;
A
#
# COMPACT_ATOMS: atom_id res chain seq x y z
N GLN A 1 -22.83 -1.40 -8.81
CA GLN A 1 -21.64 -2.12 -9.32
C GLN A 1 -20.81 -1.08 -10.01
N ASP A 2 -19.93 -0.48 -9.22
CA ASP A 2 -18.85 0.37 -9.72
C ASP A 2 -17.60 -0.51 -9.83
N LEU A 3 -16.84 -0.32 -10.90
CA LEU A 3 -15.60 -1.08 -11.13
C LEU A 3 -14.37 -0.32 -10.64
N GLU A 4 -14.45 1.02 -10.55
CA GLU A 4 -13.40 1.91 -10.01
C GLU A 4 -11.98 1.53 -10.49
N PRO A 5 -11.71 1.69 -11.80
CA PRO A 5 -10.39 1.42 -12.34
C PRO A 5 -9.41 2.54 -11.96
N GLU A 6 -8.27 2.17 -11.38
CA GLU A 6 -7.28 3.13 -10.89
C GLU A 6 -6.07 3.20 -11.82
N TYR A 7 -5.22 2.17 -11.82
CA TYR A 7 -3.97 2.14 -12.58
C TYR A 7 -3.92 1.04 -13.64
N ILE A 8 -2.98 1.17 -14.59
CA ILE A 8 -2.84 0.24 -15.71
C ILE A 8 -1.38 -0.18 -15.96
N ALA A 9 -1.17 -1.49 -16.16
CA ALA A 9 0.07 -2.07 -16.64
C ALA A 9 -0.16 -2.81 -17.96
N VAL A 10 0.55 -2.40 -19.01
CA VAL A 10 0.53 -3.11 -20.31
C VAL A 10 1.56 -4.23 -20.29
N SER A 11 1.21 -5.42 -20.78
CA SER A 11 2.15 -6.53 -20.89
C SER A 11 3.34 -6.15 -21.79
N PRO A 12 4.55 -6.70 -21.57
CA PRO A 12 5.73 -6.34 -22.36
C PRO A 12 5.62 -6.57 -23.87
N ASP A 13 4.73 -7.48 -24.31
CA ASP A 13 4.43 -7.74 -25.73
C ASP A 13 3.31 -6.84 -26.29
N GLY A 14 2.67 -6.02 -25.46
CA GLY A 14 1.59 -5.12 -25.83
C GLY A 14 0.23 -5.78 -26.08
N SER A 15 0.07 -7.08 -25.78
CA SER A 15 -1.15 -7.83 -26.08
C SER A 15 -2.24 -7.70 -25.02
N LYS A 16 -1.87 -7.41 -23.76
CA LYS A 16 -2.79 -7.32 -22.62
C LYS A 16 -2.58 -6.04 -21.82
N ALA A 17 -3.65 -5.54 -21.22
CA ALA A 17 -3.60 -4.54 -20.15
C ALA A 17 -4.17 -5.13 -18.86
N TRP A 18 -3.51 -4.86 -17.74
CA TRP A 18 -3.97 -5.19 -16.40
C TRP A 18 -4.35 -3.89 -15.72
N VAL A 19 -5.60 -3.79 -15.30
CA VAL A 19 -6.17 -2.58 -14.69
C VAL A 19 -6.58 -2.90 -13.27
N THR A 20 -6.03 -2.19 -12.28
CA THR A 20 -6.44 -2.34 -10.88
C THR A 20 -7.86 -1.82 -10.71
N LEU A 21 -8.65 -2.57 -9.93
CA LEU A 21 -10.00 -2.23 -9.50
C LEU A 21 -9.94 -2.15 -7.98
N GLN A 22 -9.38 -1.07 -7.47
CA GLN A 22 -8.76 -1.01 -6.15
C GLN A 22 -9.76 -1.31 -5.04
N GLU A 23 -10.86 -0.57 -5.01
CA GLU A 23 -11.96 -0.66 -4.06
C GLU A 23 -12.71 -1.99 -4.14
N ASN A 24 -12.59 -2.67 -5.28
CA ASN A 24 -13.13 -4.00 -5.51
C ASN A 24 -12.14 -5.13 -5.20
N ASN A 25 -10.93 -4.80 -4.73
CA ASN A 25 -9.85 -5.74 -4.43
C ASN A 25 -9.60 -6.74 -5.58
N ALA A 26 -9.56 -6.21 -6.80
CA ALA A 26 -9.52 -7.00 -8.03
C ALA A 26 -8.62 -6.37 -9.10
N VAL A 27 -8.35 -7.15 -10.15
CA VAL A 27 -7.68 -6.68 -11.38
C VAL A 27 -8.45 -7.15 -12.60
N ALA A 28 -8.76 -6.24 -13.52
CA ALA A 28 -9.29 -6.57 -14.83
C ALA A 28 -8.15 -6.84 -15.82
N VAL A 29 -8.21 -7.96 -16.54
CA VAL A 29 -7.30 -8.26 -17.65
C VAL A 29 -8.04 -8.00 -18.95
N ILE A 30 -7.52 -7.07 -19.74
CA ILE A 30 -8.07 -6.61 -21.02
C ILE A 30 -7.23 -7.16 -22.16
N ASP A 31 -7.89 -7.74 -23.15
CA ASP A 31 -7.28 -8.07 -24.44
C ASP A 31 -7.23 -6.81 -25.31
N LEU A 32 -6.02 -6.37 -25.66
CA LEU A 32 -5.81 -5.13 -26.44
C LEU A 32 -5.95 -5.36 -27.95
N GLU A 33 -5.94 -6.60 -28.42
CA GLU A 33 -6.21 -6.93 -29.83
C GLU A 33 -7.72 -6.99 -30.09
N GLU A 34 -8.45 -7.69 -29.22
CA GLU A 34 -9.90 -7.89 -29.32
C GLU A 34 -10.72 -6.76 -28.65
N LEU A 35 -10.05 -5.84 -27.94
CA LEU A 35 -10.64 -4.69 -27.23
C LEU A 35 -11.77 -5.09 -26.26
N ARG A 36 -11.54 -6.11 -25.44
CA ARG A 36 -12.52 -6.61 -24.46
C ARG A 36 -11.88 -7.02 -23.15
N VAL A 37 -12.65 -6.90 -22.06
CA VAL A 37 -12.27 -7.53 -20.78
C VAL A 37 -12.27 -9.05 -20.98
N GLU A 38 -11.12 -9.68 -20.77
CA GLU A 38 -10.95 -11.12 -20.85
C GLU A 38 -11.43 -11.79 -19.57
N ARG A 39 -11.04 -11.25 -18.42
CA ARG A 39 -11.39 -11.75 -17.09
C ARG A 39 -11.18 -10.69 -16.01
N ILE A 40 -11.84 -10.87 -14.88
CA ILE A 40 -11.59 -10.13 -13.63
C ILE A 40 -11.02 -11.14 -12.63
N LEU A 41 -9.92 -10.77 -11.99
CA LEU A 41 -9.21 -11.57 -11.00
C LEU A 41 -9.47 -10.97 -9.62
N ALA A 42 -10.15 -11.72 -8.74
CA ALA A 42 -10.21 -11.36 -7.33
C ALA A 42 -8.85 -11.69 -6.68
N LEU A 43 -8.30 -10.75 -5.90
CA LEU A 43 -6.95 -10.90 -5.34
C LEU A 43 -6.91 -11.72 -4.04
N GLY A 44 -8.07 -11.98 -3.44
CA GLY A 44 -8.17 -12.64 -2.15
C GLY A 44 -7.70 -11.73 -1.01
N THR A 45 -7.22 -12.31 0.07
CA THR A 45 -6.80 -11.57 1.27
C THR A 45 -5.48 -12.10 1.82
N LYS A 46 -4.77 -11.25 2.55
CA LYS A 46 -3.59 -11.56 3.35
C LYS A 46 -4.00 -11.88 4.77
N ASP A 47 -3.58 -13.03 5.29
CA ASP A 47 -3.84 -13.43 6.68
C ASP A 47 -2.80 -12.81 7.60
N HIS A 48 -3.19 -11.77 8.35
CA HIS A 48 -2.33 -11.11 9.33
C HIS A 48 -2.15 -11.93 10.62
N GLY A 49 -2.84 -13.06 10.76
CA GLY A 49 -2.62 -14.04 11.83
C GLY A 49 -1.39 -14.92 11.60
N MET A 50 -0.78 -14.85 10.41
CA MET A 50 0.38 -15.67 10.03
C MET A 50 1.71 -14.94 10.30
N PRO A 51 2.75 -15.65 10.80
CA PRO A 51 4.07 -15.08 10.98
C PRO A 51 4.63 -14.47 9.67
N GLY A 52 5.19 -13.28 9.78
CA GLY A 52 5.66 -12.48 8.64
C GLY A 52 4.60 -11.57 8.02
N ASN A 53 3.36 -11.58 8.51
CA ASN A 53 2.28 -10.67 8.10
C ASN A 53 1.78 -9.80 9.27
N GLU A 54 2.63 -9.55 10.26
CA GLU A 54 2.30 -8.67 11.38
C GLU A 54 1.91 -7.25 10.91
N LEU A 55 1.15 -6.54 11.73
CA LEU A 55 0.82 -5.12 11.57
C LEU A 55 0.58 -4.49 12.93
N ASP A 56 0.69 -3.17 12.98
CA ASP A 56 0.15 -2.37 14.08
C ASP A 56 -1.32 -2.04 13.77
N VAL A 57 -2.21 -2.11 14.77
CA VAL A 57 -3.67 -1.98 14.57
C VAL A 57 -4.30 -0.82 15.32
N SER A 58 -3.51 -0.05 16.09
CA SER A 58 -4.07 0.94 17.00
C SER A 58 -3.16 2.14 17.24
N ASP A 59 -3.66 3.32 16.89
CA ASP A 59 -3.12 4.64 17.26
C ASP A 59 -3.44 5.06 18.72
N LYS A 60 -3.80 4.11 19.61
CA LYS A 60 -4.29 4.40 20.98
C LYS A 60 -3.69 3.52 22.06
N ASP A 61 -2.74 2.66 21.74
CA ASP A 61 -2.09 1.81 22.73
C ASP A 61 -0.84 2.44 23.36
N ASP A 62 -0.37 3.56 22.79
CA ASP A 62 0.82 4.32 23.17
C ASP A 62 2.13 3.53 22.90
N ALA A 63 2.14 2.63 21.92
CA ALA A 63 3.28 1.79 21.59
C ALA A 63 3.28 1.35 20.11
N ILE A 64 4.46 1.13 19.54
CA ILE A 64 4.57 0.37 18.29
C ILE A 64 4.34 -1.11 18.62
N ASN A 65 3.21 -1.65 18.19
CA ASN A 65 2.70 -2.98 18.52
C ASN A 65 2.45 -3.83 17.26
N ILE A 66 3.51 -4.01 16.49
CA ILE A 66 3.53 -4.89 15.32
C ILE A 66 3.39 -6.35 15.77
N ALA A 67 2.22 -6.93 15.56
CA ALA A 67 1.90 -8.30 15.99
C ALA A 67 0.99 -9.01 14.99
N ASN A 68 0.83 -10.33 15.17
CA ASN A 68 -0.16 -11.09 14.40
C ASN A 68 -1.56 -10.89 15.01
N TRP A 69 -2.52 -10.54 14.16
CA TRP A 69 -3.90 -10.28 14.55
C TRP A 69 -4.87 -11.10 13.68
N PRO A 70 -6.05 -11.52 14.19
CA PRO A 70 -7.01 -12.32 13.43
C PRO A 70 -7.80 -11.49 12.42
N VAL A 71 -7.11 -10.75 11.56
CA VAL A 71 -7.69 -9.90 10.52
C VAL A 71 -7.15 -10.29 9.16
N LEU A 72 -7.94 -10.01 8.12
CA LEU A 72 -7.63 -10.32 6.74
C LEU A 72 -7.45 -9.01 5.97
N GLY A 73 -6.22 -8.71 5.56
CA GLY A 73 -5.91 -7.51 4.76
C GLY A 73 -6.34 -7.72 3.32
N MET A 74 -7.11 -6.79 2.77
CA MET A 74 -7.47 -6.79 1.35
C MET A 74 -6.32 -6.18 0.54
N TYR A 75 -5.90 -6.80 -0.57
CA TYR A 75 -4.75 -6.29 -1.34
C TYR A 75 -5.01 -4.90 -1.93
N MET A 76 -6.20 -4.65 -2.47
CA MET A 76 -6.68 -3.31 -2.88
C MET A 76 -5.60 -2.44 -3.50
N PRO A 77 -5.04 -2.87 -4.63
CA PRO A 77 -3.86 -2.21 -5.15
C PRO A 77 -4.20 -0.93 -5.88
N ASP A 78 -3.46 0.13 -5.58
CA ASP A 78 -3.48 1.38 -6.35
C ASP A 78 -2.71 1.13 -7.66
N THR A 79 -1.38 1.25 -7.61
CA THR A 79 -0.53 1.21 -8.78
C THR A 79 -0.17 -0.22 -9.16
N ILE A 80 -0.07 -0.46 -10.47
CA ILE A 80 0.42 -1.72 -11.05
C ILE A 80 1.51 -1.48 -12.09
N LYS A 81 2.55 -2.33 -12.08
CA LYS A 81 3.63 -2.32 -13.10
C LYS A 81 3.89 -3.72 -13.64
N SER A 82 4.17 -3.84 -14.93
CA SER A 82 4.60 -5.09 -15.55
C SER A 82 6.11 -5.15 -15.69
N VAL A 83 6.69 -6.34 -15.58
CA VAL A 83 8.13 -6.57 -15.79
C VAL A 83 8.39 -7.96 -16.35
N THR A 84 9.39 -8.09 -17.21
CA THR A 84 9.92 -9.39 -17.63
C THR A 84 11.15 -9.74 -16.81
N ILE A 85 11.14 -10.89 -16.14
CA ILE A 85 12.28 -11.43 -15.39
C ILE A 85 12.55 -12.85 -15.88
N ASN A 86 13.76 -13.10 -16.38
CA ASN A 86 14.17 -14.41 -16.93
C ASN A 86 13.24 -14.97 -18.02
N GLY A 87 12.60 -14.09 -18.81
CA GLY A 87 11.72 -14.46 -19.90
C GLY A 87 10.25 -14.66 -19.52
N GLU A 88 9.92 -14.58 -18.22
CA GLU A 88 8.55 -14.67 -17.70
C GLU A 88 8.04 -13.27 -17.35
N VAL A 89 6.73 -13.04 -17.55
CA VAL A 89 6.07 -11.76 -17.25
C VAL A 89 5.47 -11.80 -15.84
N TYR A 90 5.75 -10.75 -15.08
CA TYR A 90 5.21 -10.53 -13.75
C TYR A 90 4.53 -9.16 -13.66
N TYR A 91 3.64 -9.04 -12.69
CA TYR A 91 2.96 -7.79 -12.36
C TYR A 91 3.21 -7.47 -10.89
N LEU A 92 3.59 -6.24 -10.59
CA LEU A 92 3.78 -5.77 -9.23
C LEU A 92 2.66 -4.81 -8.87
N THR A 93 2.17 -4.91 -7.64
CA THR A 93 1.13 -4.01 -7.11
C THR A 93 1.54 -3.40 -5.78
N SER A 94 1.22 -2.13 -5.58
CA SER A 94 1.24 -1.44 -4.27
C SER A 94 -0.11 -1.63 -3.59
N ASN A 95 -0.13 -2.29 -2.43
CA ASN A 95 -1.36 -2.73 -1.78
C ASN A 95 -1.85 -1.70 -0.74
N GLU A 96 -2.35 -0.58 -1.24
CA GLU A 96 -2.67 0.64 -0.48
C GLU A 96 -3.89 0.47 0.43
N GLY A 97 -5.07 0.22 -0.15
CA GLY A 97 -6.31 0.02 0.60
C GLY A 97 -7.34 1.14 0.53
N ASP A 98 -7.57 1.80 -0.61
CA ASP A 98 -8.56 2.89 -0.62
C ASP A 98 -10.01 2.44 -0.44
N ALA A 99 -10.85 3.33 0.09
CA ALA A 99 -12.23 3.02 0.47
C ALA A 99 -13.24 3.78 -0.39
N ARG A 100 -14.42 3.19 -0.60
CA ARG A 100 -15.49 3.87 -1.34
C ARG A 100 -16.13 4.94 -0.50
N GLU A 101 -16.11 6.16 -1.03
CA GLU A 101 -16.80 7.31 -0.46
C GLU A 101 -17.52 8.12 -1.55
N TYR A 102 -18.83 8.33 -1.36
CA TYR A 102 -19.66 9.16 -2.23
C TYR A 102 -20.60 10.03 -1.40
N ASP A 103 -21.30 10.97 -2.04
CA ASP A 103 -22.33 11.78 -1.38
C ASP A 103 -23.44 10.90 -0.76
N GLY A 104 -23.37 10.73 0.57
CA GLY A 104 -24.30 9.93 1.37
C GLY A 104 -23.88 8.48 1.63
N PHE A 105 -22.69 8.05 1.22
CA PHE A 105 -22.16 6.72 1.51
C PHE A 105 -20.68 6.79 1.92
N VAL A 106 -20.38 6.26 3.10
CA VAL A 106 -19.02 6.06 3.61
C VAL A 106 -18.92 4.57 3.95
N GLU A 107 -18.02 3.87 3.27
CA GLU A 107 -17.84 2.44 3.50
C GLU A 107 -17.04 2.12 4.76
N GLU A 108 -16.11 3.00 5.12
CA GLU A 108 -15.23 2.79 6.26
C GLU A 108 -16.01 2.83 7.58
N ILE A 109 -15.73 1.85 8.43
CA ILE A 109 -16.21 1.78 9.80
C ILE A 109 -15.12 1.19 10.69
N ARG A 110 -15.12 1.52 11.97
CA ARG A 110 -14.19 0.90 12.93
C ARG A 110 -14.82 -0.36 13.52
N PHE A 111 -14.02 -1.38 13.81
CA PHE A 111 -14.53 -2.62 14.41
C PHE A 111 -15.34 -2.41 15.69
N LYS A 112 -14.96 -1.46 16.57
CA LYS A 112 -15.73 -1.18 17.80
C LYS A 112 -17.15 -0.62 17.54
N ASP A 113 -17.36 -0.03 16.38
CA ASP A 113 -18.60 0.66 15.98
C ASP A 113 -19.44 -0.21 15.02
N ALA A 114 -18.84 -1.24 14.43
CA ALA A 114 -19.50 -2.17 13.51
C ALA A 114 -20.31 -3.25 14.25
N PRO A 115 -21.53 -3.59 13.79
CA PRO A 115 -22.19 -4.82 14.19
C PRO A 115 -21.38 -6.02 13.69
N LEU A 116 -21.03 -6.95 14.58
CA LEU A 116 -20.24 -8.13 14.23
C LEU A 116 -21.09 -9.38 14.39
N ALA A 117 -21.06 -10.26 13.40
CA ALA A 117 -21.82 -11.51 13.44
C ALA A 117 -21.28 -12.45 14.54
N ASP A 118 -22.16 -13.28 15.10
CA ASP A 118 -21.82 -14.32 16.09
C ASP A 118 -21.14 -15.53 15.43
N VAL A 119 -19.97 -15.30 14.82
CA VAL A 119 -19.20 -16.26 14.03
C VAL A 119 -17.79 -16.49 14.56
N ALA A 120 -17.19 -17.62 14.22
CA ALA A 120 -15.89 -18.04 14.74
C ALA A 120 -14.74 -17.01 14.59
N PRO A 121 -14.64 -16.24 13.47
CA PRO A 121 -13.62 -15.18 13.35
C PRO A 121 -13.67 -14.12 14.44
N PHE A 122 -14.87 -13.72 14.88
CA PHE A 122 -15.06 -12.70 15.93
C PHE A 122 -15.16 -13.31 17.34
N ASN A 123 -15.54 -14.58 17.45
CA ASN A 123 -15.69 -15.31 18.71
C ASN A 123 -14.38 -15.90 19.25
N ARG A 124 -13.35 -15.06 19.36
CA ARG A 124 -12.03 -15.43 19.85
C ARG A 124 -11.85 -14.99 21.30
N ALA A 125 -11.59 -15.93 22.19
CA ALA A 125 -11.44 -15.64 23.63
C ALA A 125 -10.21 -14.77 23.97
N ASP A 126 -9.23 -14.72 23.07
CA ASP A 126 -7.98 -13.98 23.18
C ASP A 126 -8.02 -12.59 22.52
N VAL A 127 -9.12 -12.24 21.84
CA VAL A 127 -9.22 -11.01 21.04
C VAL A 127 -10.52 -10.28 21.35
N ASP A 128 -10.40 -8.96 21.52
CA ASP A 128 -11.53 -8.06 21.75
C ASP A 128 -11.57 -6.99 20.67
N PHE A 129 -12.50 -7.15 19.73
CA PHE A 129 -12.74 -6.20 18.63
C PHE A 129 -13.36 -4.88 19.08
N SER A 130 -13.68 -4.70 20.37
CA SER A 130 -14.11 -3.42 20.93
C SER A 130 -12.97 -2.66 21.63
N ASN A 131 -11.85 -3.33 21.93
CA ASN A 131 -10.73 -2.72 22.63
C ASN A 131 -10.01 -1.72 21.73
N LYS A 132 -10.10 -0.42 22.11
CA LYS A 132 -9.51 0.68 21.35
C LYS A 132 -7.98 0.67 21.30
N LYS A 133 -7.32 -0.01 22.23
CA LYS A 133 -5.86 -0.23 22.23
C LYS A 133 -5.44 -1.39 21.32
N HIS A 134 -6.40 -2.16 20.80
CA HIS A 134 -6.15 -3.23 19.83
C HIS A 134 -7.06 -2.96 18.61
N LEU A 135 -7.71 -4.00 18.09
CA LEU A 135 -8.52 -3.97 16.87
C LEU A 135 -9.69 -2.99 16.85
N GLY A 136 -10.18 -2.51 18.00
CA GLY A 136 -11.40 -1.71 18.03
C GLY A 136 -11.34 -0.41 17.23
N ARG A 137 -10.13 0.08 16.92
CA ARG A 137 -9.97 1.26 16.07
C ARG A 137 -9.63 0.98 14.62
N LEU A 138 -9.14 -0.23 14.32
CA LEU A 138 -8.77 -0.61 12.96
C LEU A 138 -9.97 -0.43 12.03
N LEU A 139 -9.74 0.27 10.92
CA LEU A 139 -10.73 0.46 9.87
C LEU A 139 -11.04 -0.86 9.17
N THR A 140 -12.34 -1.09 8.98
CA THR A 140 -12.94 -2.21 8.29
C THR A 140 -14.03 -1.71 7.35
N THR A 141 -14.55 -2.60 6.52
CA THR A 141 -15.44 -2.31 5.41
C THR A 141 -16.83 -2.90 5.66
N LEU A 142 -17.87 -2.18 5.24
CA LEU A 142 -19.24 -2.73 5.18
C LEU A 142 -19.38 -3.90 4.20
N THR A 143 -18.46 -4.07 3.23
CA THR A 143 -18.42 -5.24 2.32
C THR A 143 -18.09 -6.55 3.07
N ALA A 144 -17.62 -6.47 4.31
CA ALA A 144 -17.45 -7.65 5.14
C ALA A 144 -18.78 -8.28 5.60
N ASP A 145 -19.92 -7.61 5.45
CA ASP A 145 -21.25 -8.24 5.47
C ASP A 145 -21.46 -8.99 4.16
N THR A 146 -21.26 -10.30 4.19
CA THR A 146 -21.29 -11.16 2.99
C THR A 146 -22.66 -11.75 2.73
N ASN A 147 -23.62 -11.50 3.62
CA ASN A 147 -24.93 -12.12 3.60
C ASN A 147 -26.09 -11.10 3.60
N ASP A 148 -25.77 -9.81 3.67
CA ASP A 148 -26.66 -8.64 3.68
C ASP A 148 -27.61 -8.60 4.91
N ASP A 149 -27.19 -9.10 6.08
CA ASP A 149 -27.96 -9.03 7.33
C ASP A 149 -27.64 -7.83 8.22
N GLY A 150 -26.66 -7.01 7.83
CA GLY A 150 -26.21 -5.84 8.54
C GLY A 150 -25.14 -6.12 9.61
N GLU A 151 -24.62 -7.35 9.71
CA GLU A 151 -23.50 -7.72 10.56
C GLU A 151 -22.29 -8.12 9.72
N LEU A 152 -21.09 -7.70 10.14
CA LEU A 152 -19.86 -8.11 9.46
C LEU A 152 -19.62 -9.60 9.72
N ASP A 153 -19.36 -10.38 8.68
CA ASP A 153 -19.06 -11.81 8.73
C ASP A 153 -17.55 -12.10 8.79
N LEU A 154 -16.73 -11.16 8.28
CA LEU A 154 -15.29 -11.31 8.12
C LEU A 154 -14.52 -10.15 8.77
N PRO A 155 -13.40 -10.41 9.46
CA PRO A 155 -12.56 -9.36 10.04
C PRO A 155 -11.64 -8.76 8.96
N LEU A 156 -12.22 -8.05 7.98
CA LEU A 156 -11.45 -7.44 6.89
C LEU A 156 -10.76 -6.16 7.34
N ALA A 157 -9.54 -5.92 6.87
CA ALA A 157 -8.82 -4.67 7.01
C ALA A 157 -8.52 -4.08 5.63
N TYR A 158 -8.54 -2.75 5.52
CA TYR A 158 -8.12 -2.04 4.33
C TYR A 158 -6.62 -2.13 4.12
N GLY A 159 -6.23 -2.40 2.88
CA GLY A 159 -4.84 -2.55 2.47
C GLY A 159 -4.19 -3.82 3.00
N ALA A 160 -3.24 -4.34 2.24
CA ALA A 160 -2.36 -5.42 2.72
C ALA A 160 -1.03 -4.88 3.25
N ARG A 161 -0.85 -3.55 3.24
CA ARG A 161 0.31 -2.80 3.79
C ARG A 161 1.65 -3.30 3.25
N SER A 162 1.69 -3.59 1.96
CA SER A 162 2.76 -4.33 1.31
C SER A 162 2.79 -4.03 -0.19
N PHE A 163 3.80 -4.54 -0.88
CA PHE A 163 3.73 -4.79 -2.31
C PHE A 163 3.68 -6.30 -2.60
N SER A 164 3.02 -6.65 -3.71
CA SER A 164 2.90 -8.03 -4.20
C SER A 164 3.52 -8.19 -5.59
N ILE A 165 3.94 -9.42 -5.90
CA ILE A 165 4.34 -9.86 -7.24
C ILE A 165 3.39 -10.97 -7.69
N TRP A 166 2.79 -10.83 -8.87
CA TRP A 166 1.82 -11.74 -9.46
C TRP A 166 2.36 -12.33 -10.77
N SER A 167 2.00 -13.58 -11.09
CA SER A 167 2.28 -14.17 -12.41
C SER A 167 1.29 -13.67 -13.46
N SER A 168 1.58 -13.89 -14.74
CA SER A 168 0.66 -13.65 -15.88
C SER A 168 -0.69 -14.40 -15.80
N GLU A 169 -0.82 -15.38 -14.90
CA GLU A 169 -2.08 -16.08 -14.65
C GLU A 169 -2.86 -15.50 -13.45
N GLY A 170 -2.32 -14.49 -12.77
CA GLY A 170 -2.94 -13.89 -11.58
C GLY A 170 -2.66 -14.65 -10.30
N ARG A 171 -1.60 -15.47 -10.26
CA ARG A 171 -1.19 -16.18 -9.04
C ARG A 171 -0.20 -15.33 -8.26
N LEU A 172 -0.39 -15.19 -6.95
CA LEU A 172 0.58 -14.54 -6.06
C LEU A 172 1.90 -15.34 -6.07
N VAL A 173 2.99 -14.66 -6.39
CA VAL A 173 4.36 -15.20 -6.44
C VAL A 173 5.12 -14.86 -5.17
N ALA A 174 5.01 -13.61 -4.72
CA ALA A 174 5.58 -13.13 -3.47
C ALA A 174 4.77 -11.93 -2.96
N ASP A 175 4.84 -11.73 -1.65
CA ASP A 175 4.33 -10.55 -0.95
C ASP A 175 5.44 -10.12 0.03
N SER A 176 5.55 -8.81 0.30
CA SER A 176 6.56 -8.28 1.23
C SER A 176 6.23 -8.50 2.70
N GLY A 177 5.08 -9.08 3.03
CA GLY A 177 4.73 -9.39 4.40
C GLY A 177 4.61 -8.12 5.24
N SER A 178 5.14 -8.14 6.44
CA SER A 178 5.19 -7.03 7.38
C SER A 178 6.39 -6.11 7.19
N ASP A 179 7.17 -6.29 6.10
CA ASP A 179 8.41 -5.55 5.91
C ASP A 179 8.22 -4.04 6.04
N PHE A 180 7.16 -3.46 5.45
CA PHE A 180 6.97 -2.01 5.49
C PHE A 180 6.75 -1.50 6.91
N GLU A 181 5.89 -2.16 7.68
CA GLU A 181 5.66 -1.87 9.10
C GLU A 181 6.96 -1.98 9.91
N VAL A 182 7.70 -3.08 9.73
CA VAL A 182 8.92 -3.35 10.49
C VAL A 182 10.03 -2.34 10.14
N ILE A 183 10.24 -2.08 8.85
CA ILE A 183 11.31 -1.19 8.38
C ILE A 183 11.04 0.25 8.79
N THR A 184 9.81 0.75 8.63
CA THR A 184 9.47 2.12 9.05
C THR A 184 9.57 2.26 10.56
N ALA A 185 9.10 1.29 11.35
CA ALA A 185 9.24 1.30 12.80
C ALA A 185 10.71 1.34 13.25
N GLU A 186 11.56 0.50 12.63
CA GLU A 186 12.99 0.43 12.96
C GLU A 186 13.74 1.73 12.62
N GLN A 187 13.39 2.39 11.51
CA GLN A 187 14.11 3.57 11.03
C GLN A 187 13.57 4.89 11.55
N LEU A 188 12.26 5.00 11.73
CA LEU A 188 11.58 6.23 12.13
C LEU A 188 11.33 6.29 13.63
N GLY A 189 11.26 5.15 14.32
CA GLY A 189 11.02 5.10 15.76
C GLY A 189 9.71 5.79 16.12
N ALA A 190 9.77 6.88 16.90
CA ALA A 190 8.58 7.61 17.33
C ALA A 190 7.79 8.23 16.16
N ASP A 191 8.40 8.37 14.98
CA ASP A 191 7.78 8.92 13.78
C ASP A 191 7.18 7.83 12.85
N PHE A 192 7.00 6.61 13.36
CA PHE A 192 6.34 5.50 12.67
C PHE A 192 4.88 5.82 12.29
N ASN A 193 4.38 5.31 11.16
CA ASN A 193 2.96 5.37 10.73
C ASN A 193 2.29 6.75 10.91
N ASN A 194 2.93 7.80 10.41
CA ASN A 194 2.37 9.15 10.40
C ASN A 194 1.39 9.38 9.24
N ASP A 195 0.42 10.26 9.46
CA ASP A 195 -0.43 10.86 8.41
C ASP A 195 0.35 11.94 7.63
N ASN A 196 -0.24 12.47 6.57
CA ASN A 196 0.32 13.52 5.75
C ASN A 196 0.30 14.89 6.45
N ASP A 197 -0.73 15.14 7.26
CA ASP A 197 -1.01 16.46 7.85
C ASP A 197 -0.31 16.66 9.21
N GLU A 198 0.35 15.64 9.75
CA GLU A 198 0.98 15.71 11.08
C GLU A 198 2.19 14.78 11.25
N ASN A 199 3.11 15.16 12.15
CA ASN A 199 4.23 14.34 12.61
C ASN A 199 4.02 13.91 14.08
N SER A 200 2.88 13.29 14.39
CA SER A 200 2.50 12.90 15.76
C SER A 200 2.96 11.48 16.14
N GLY A 201 3.30 10.66 15.15
CA GLY A 201 3.61 9.25 15.30
C GLY A 201 2.36 8.40 15.51
N ASP A 202 2.36 7.23 14.87
CA ASP A 202 1.39 6.14 15.04
C ASP A 202 -0.06 6.49 14.63
N SER A 203 -0.29 7.67 14.02
CA SER A 203 -1.63 8.16 13.68
C SER A 203 -2.33 7.38 12.57
N ARG A 204 -1.60 6.57 11.80
CA ARG A 204 -2.13 5.72 10.72
C ARG A 204 -2.17 4.22 11.04
N SER A 205 -1.72 3.78 12.21
CA SER A 205 -1.71 2.33 12.52
C SER A 205 -3.12 1.72 12.53
N ASP A 206 -4.15 2.46 12.94
CA ASP A 206 -5.55 2.03 12.84
C ASP A 206 -6.14 2.19 11.41
N ALA A 207 -5.44 2.86 10.51
CA ALA A 207 -5.91 3.26 9.19
C ALA A 207 -4.85 3.04 8.11
N LYS A 208 -4.80 1.82 7.54
CA LYS A 208 -3.95 1.43 6.39
C LYS A 208 -2.41 1.53 6.61
N GLY A 209 -1.93 2.10 7.71
CA GLY A 209 -0.55 1.99 8.19
C GLY A 209 0.48 2.72 7.30
N PRO A 210 1.51 2.03 6.76
CA PRO A 210 2.52 2.66 5.91
C PRO A 210 2.00 3.19 4.56
N GLU A 211 0.87 2.65 4.05
CA GLU A 211 0.21 3.05 2.80
C GLU A 211 1.12 3.12 1.56
N PRO A 212 1.45 1.97 0.95
CA PRO A 212 2.17 1.94 -0.32
C PRO A 212 1.26 2.34 -1.48
N GLU A 213 1.75 3.23 -2.33
CA GLU A 213 0.93 3.92 -3.32
C GLU A 213 1.54 3.81 -4.71
N ALA A 214 2.72 4.40 -4.90
CA ALA A 214 3.43 4.36 -6.17
C ALA A 214 4.30 3.11 -6.32
N ILE A 215 4.44 2.61 -7.55
CA ILE A 215 5.48 1.62 -7.86
C ILE A 215 6.18 1.92 -9.19
N GLU A 216 7.49 1.68 -9.26
CA GLU A 216 8.28 1.67 -10.50
C GLU A 216 9.28 0.51 -10.49
N VAL A 217 9.63 0.01 -11.68
CA VAL A 217 10.55 -1.11 -11.84
C VAL A 217 11.66 -0.73 -12.81
N ALA A 218 12.91 -1.03 -12.44
CA ALA A 218 14.07 -0.73 -13.28
C ALA A 218 15.04 -1.90 -13.37
N HIS A 219 15.73 -2.01 -14.50
CA HIS A 219 16.88 -2.89 -14.64
C HIS A 219 18.17 -2.08 -14.54
N ILE A 220 18.98 -2.36 -13.53
CA ILE A 220 20.20 -1.61 -13.18
C ILE A 220 21.32 -2.63 -12.95
N ASP A 221 22.40 -2.51 -13.72
CA ASP A 221 23.62 -3.33 -13.61
C ASP A 221 23.37 -4.85 -13.53
N GLY A 222 22.46 -5.37 -14.35
CA GLY A 222 22.15 -6.79 -14.41
C GLY A 222 21.17 -7.29 -13.35
N ARG A 223 20.61 -6.40 -12.53
CA ARG A 223 19.59 -6.69 -11.52
C ARG A 223 18.30 -5.95 -11.82
N THR A 224 17.18 -6.50 -11.37
CA THR A 224 15.87 -5.85 -11.45
C THR A 224 15.49 -5.35 -10.08
N TYR A 225 15.14 -4.08 -9.97
CA TYR A 225 14.73 -3.41 -8.74
C TYR A 225 13.30 -2.92 -8.83
N ALA A 226 12.56 -3.00 -7.72
CA ALA A 226 11.30 -2.29 -7.51
C ALA A 226 11.53 -1.12 -6.55
N PHE A 227 10.89 0.00 -6.85
CA PHE A 227 10.81 1.20 -6.02
C PHE A 227 9.34 1.41 -5.66
N ILE A 228 9.02 1.44 -4.37
CA ILE A 228 7.64 1.57 -3.88
C ILE A 228 7.57 2.83 -3.04
N GLY A 229 6.70 3.77 -3.41
CA GLY A 229 6.42 4.98 -2.64
C GLY A 229 5.44 4.68 -1.51
N LEU A 230 5.68 5.23 -0.33
CA LEU A 230 4.74 5.18 0.79
C LEU A 230 4.10 6.56 0.93
N GLU A 231 2.80 6.67 0.67
CA GLU A 231 2.12 7.95 0.56
C GLU A 231 2.07 8.69 1.90
N ARG A 232 1.62 8.00 2.97
CA ARG A 232 1.46 8.65 4.29
C ARG A 232 2.78 8.84 5.01
N THR A 233 3.37 7.75 5.51
CA THR A 233 4.64 7.79 6.26
C THR A 233 5.78 8.41 5.44
N GLY A 234 5.65 8.39 4.11
CA GLY A 234 6.61 8.98 3.20
C GLY A 234 7.76 8.04 2.88
N GLY A 235 8.51 8.43 1.86
CA GLY A 235 9.71 7.73 1.45
C GLY A 235 9.49 6.61 0.45
N ILE A 236 10.59 5.94 0.13
CA ILE A 236 10.69 4.97 -0.96
C ILE A 236 11.34 3.71 -0.44
N MET A 237 10.62 2.60 -0.53
CA MET A 237 11.12 1.27 -0.29
C MET A 237 11.78 0.72 -1.56
N VAL A 238 12.99 0.17 -1.45
CA VAL A 238 13.74 -0.38 -2.58
C VAL A 238 14.00 -1.86 -2.39
N TYR A 239 13.64 -2.66 -3.39
CA TYR A 239 13.78 -4.10 -3.39
C TYR A 239 14.55 -4.60 -4.61
N ASP A 240 15.49 -5.52 -4.42
CA ASP A 240 16.02 -6.36 -5.49
C ASP A 240 15.03 -7.51 -5.73
N ILE A 241 14.38 -7.48 -6.89
CA ILE A 241 13.38 -8.46 -7.33
C ILE A 241 13.92 -9.38 -8.42
N SER A 242 15.24 -9.43 -8.63
CA SER A 242 15.87 -10.29 -9.66
C SER A 242 15.46 -11.76 -9.52
N ASN A 243 15.13 -12.18 -8.29
CA ASN A 243 14.37 -13.40 -8.03
C ASN A 243 12.95 -13.01 -7.54
N PRO A 244 11.91 -13.10 -8.40
CA PRO A 244 10.57 -12.62 -8.06
C PRO A 244 9.90 -13.45 -6.95
N ALA A 245 10.36 -14.68 -6.69
CA ALA A 245 9.85 -15.51 -5.60
C ALA A 245 10.51 -15.21 -4.24
N SER A 246 11.53 -14.35 -4.21
CA SER A 246 12.19 -13.92 -2.97
C SER A 246 12.75 -12.51 -3.14
N PRO A 247 11.88 -11.48 -3.17
CA PRO A 247 12.30 -10.08 -3.12
C PRO A 247 13.18 -9.83 -1.91
N ARG A 248 14.16 -8.93 -2.05
CA ARG A 248 15.06 -8.58 -0.96
C ARG A 248 15.08 -7.07 -0.78
N HIS A 249 14.71 -6.61 0.40
CA HIS A 249 14.86 -5.21 0.78
C HIS A 249 16.33 -4.79 0.65
N VAL A 250 16.54 -3.62 0.07
CA VAL A 250 17.85 -3.00 -0.18
C VAL A 250 18.01 -1.78 0.72
N GLN A 251 17.05 -0.85 0.67
CA GLN A 251 17.08 0.39 1.42
C GLN A 251 15.69 1.03 1.48
N TYR A 252 15.51 1.87 2.50
CA TYR A 252 14.41 2.79 2.63
C TYR A 252 14.99 4.21 2.68
N LEU A 253 14.40 5.13 1.92
CA LEU A 253 14.85 6.53 1.80
C LEU A 253 13.66 7.44 2.11
N ASN A 254 13.84 8.43 2.98
CA ASN A 254 12.78 9.38 3.30
C ASN A 254 13.38 10.79 3.46
N ASN A 255 12.81 11.77 2.75
CA ASN A 255 13.21 13.18 2.77
C ASN A 255 12.24 14.06 3.56
N ARG A 256 11.23 13.48 4.21
CA ARG A 256 10.32 14.17 5.13
C ARG A 256 11.07 14.74 6.34
N ASP A 257 10.76 15.97 6.72
CA ASP A 257 11.20 16.59 7.97
C ASP A 257 10.19 16.30 9.07
N PHE A 258 10.43 15.23 9.83
CA PHE A 258 9.61 14.83 10.97
C PHE A 258 9.60 15.83 12.14
N THR A 259 10.50 16.82 12.13
CA THR A 259 10.52 17.87 13.16
C THR A 259 9.65 19.08 12.81
N TYR A 260 9.10 19.11 11.60
CA TYR A 260 8.25 20.20 11.12
C TYR A 260 6.81 20.02 11.62
N ALA A 261 6.21 21.06 12.19
CA ALA A 261 4.81 21.03 12.64
C ALA A 261 3.88 21.32 11.45
N ILE A 262 3.48 20.28 10.72
CA ILE A 262 2.71 20.37 9.46
C ILE A 262 1.35 21.06 9.71
N GLU A 263 0.49 20.46 10.53
CA GLU A 263 -0.82 20.99 10.93
C GLU A 263 -0.76 22.49 11.28
N ASP A 264 0.10 22.88 12.24
CA ASP A 264 0.18 24.26 12.73
C ASP A 264 0.70 25.28 11.70
N ARG A 265 1.57 24.86 10.76
CA ARG A 265 2.34 25.78 9.90
C ARG A 265 1.92 25.78 8.45
N ILE A 266 1.43 24.66 7.94
CA ILE A 266 0.97 24.47 6.57
C ILE A 266 -0.55 24.54 6.53
N ASP A 267 -1.24 23.66 7.27
CA ASP A 267 -2.71 23.54 7.16
C ASP A 267 -3.43 24.71 7.81
N ASP A 268 -3.08 25.02 9.05
CA ASP A 268 -3.61 26.17 9.81
C ASP A 268 -2.72 27.44 9.69
N GLY A 269 -1.59 27.31 9.00
CA GLY A 269 -0.56 28.34 8.93
C GLY A 269 -0.49 29.11 7.61
N ASN A 270 0.71 29.57 7.24
CA ASN A 270 0.97 30.33 6.00
C ASN A 270 2.27 29.89 5.30
N GLU A 271 2.87 28.78 5.75
CA GLU A 271 4.06 28.24 5.14
C GLU A 271 3.67 27.37 3.93
N PRO A 272 4.54 27.24 2.93
CA PRO A 272 4.24 26.39 1.78
C PRO A 272 4.35 24.90 2.15
N ALA A 273 3.58 24.04 1.46
CA ALA A 273 3.52 22.60 1.75
C ALA A 273 4.90 21.90 1.71
N TRP A 274 5.78 22.29 0.78
CA TRP A 274 7.14 21.75 0.67
C TRP A 274 8.06 22.07 1.86
N ALA A 275 7.65 22.93 2.80
CA ALA A 275 8.47 23.29 3.96
C ALA A 275 8.76 22.11 4.89
N ALA A 276 7.92 21.07 4.86
CA ALA A 276 8.09 19.83 5.62
C ALA A 276 8.89 18.75 4.86
N GLY A 277 9.50 19.08 3.71
CA GLY A 277 10.16 18.10 2.85
C GLY A 277 9.19 17.41 1.90
N ASP A 278 9.46 16.13 1.60
CA ASP A 278 8.65 15.32 0.69
C ASP A 278 7.48 14.65 1.45
N LEU A 279 6.23 14.89 1.03
CA LEU A 279 5.00 14.33 1.60
C LEU A 279 4.10 13.79 0.48
N GLY A 280 3.53 12.59 0.66
CA GLY A 280 2.67 11.97 -0.35
C GLY A 280 3.37 11.50 -1.64
N PRO A 281 4.43 10.66 -1.60
CA PRO A 281 4.94 10.01 -2.82
C PRO A 281 3.84 9.27 -3.61
N GLU A 282 3.39 9.87 -4.72
CA GLU A 282 2.25 9.42 -5.54
C GLU A 282 2.70 8.81 -6.87
N SER A 283 3.85 9.25 -7.39
CA SER A 283 4.39 8.74 -8.65
C SER A 283 5.90 8.62 -8.65
N ILE A 284 6.39 7.57 -9.31
CA ILE A 284 7.81 7.29 -9.44
C ILE A 284 8.13 7.03 -10.92
N LEU A 285 9.17 7.69 -11.43
CA LEU A 285 9.70 7.49 -12.76
C LEU A 285 11.19 7.16 -12.68
N PHE A 286 11.57 6.05 -13.30
CA PHE A 286 12.97 5.70 -13.52
C PHE A 286 13.46 6.27 -14.85
N VAL A 287 14.65 6.88 -14.83
CA VAL A 287 15.38 7.34 -16.03
C VAL A 287 16.71 6.61 -16.10
N SER A 288 16.95 5.89 -17.19
CA SER A 288 18.20 5.15 -17.38
C SER A 288 19.41 6.09 -17.45
N ALA A 289 20.62 5.59 -17.15
CA ALA A 289 21.84 6.38 -17.31
C ALA A 289 22.06 6.87 -18.75
N ALA A 290 21.54 6.15 -19.75
CA ALA A 290 21.66 6.55 -21.16
C ALA A 290 20.77 7.74 -21.52
N ASP A 291 19.65 7.90 -20.80
CA ASP A 291 18.67 8.98 -21.00
C ASP A 291 18.85 10.13 -20.01
N ALA A 292 19.63 9.92 -18.95
CA ALA A 292 19.93 10.92 -17.94
C ALA A 292 20.91 11.99 -18.46
N PRO A 293 20.84 13.24 -17.93
CA PRO A 293 21.80 14.29 -18.26
C PRO A 293 23.22 14.05 -17.68
N GLY A 294 23.35 13.12 -16.72
CA GLY A 294 24.62 12.75 -16.07
C GLY A 294 24.96 11.28 -16.27
N ASP A 295 25.99 10.80 -15.57
CA ASP A 295 26.51 9.43 -15.72
C ASP A 295 25.69 8.36 -14.98
N TRP A 296 24.73 8.78 -14.13
CA TRP A 296 23.99 7.91 -13.23
C TRP A 296 22.51 7.84 -13.62
N PRO A 297 21.85 6.67 -13.47
CA PRO A 297 20.40 6.59 -13.57
C PRO A 297 19.72 7.49 -12.52
N LEU A 298 18.52 7.96 -12.83
CA LEU A 298 17.73 8.81 -11.95
C LEU A 298 16.45 8.10 -11.52
N LEU A 299 16.01 8.39 -10.30
CA LEU A 299 14.65 8.16 -9.84
C LEU A 299 14.00 9.53 -9.60
N ILE A 300 12.89 9.80 -10.27
CA ILE A 300 12.13 11.04 -10.13
C ILE A 300 10.84 10.70 -9.40
N VAL A 301 10.57 11.38 -8.28
CA VAL A 301 9.40 11.12 -7.44
C VAL A 301 8.55 12.38 -7.34
N GLY A 302 7.29 12.26 -7.70
CA GLY A 302 6.27 13.27 -7.47
C GLY A 302 5.65 13.07 -6.09
N ASN A 303 5.57 14.14 -5.31
CA ASN A 303 5.00 14.15 -3.98
C ASN A 303 3.78 15.07 -3.98
N GLU A 304 2.58 14.51 -3.90
CA GLU A 304 1.32 15.22 -4.13
C GLU A 304 1.09 16.28 -3.05
N VAL A 305 1.18 15.87 -1.78
CA VAL A 305 0.83 16.71 -0.62
C VAL A 305 1.79 17.88 -0.50
N SER A 306 3.10 17.64 -0.61
CA SER A 306 4.10 18.72 -0.56
C SER A 306 4.19 19.53 -1.86
N GLY A 307 3.67 19.00 -2.97
CA GLY A 307 3.83 19.55 -4.32
C GLY A 307 5.28 19.55 -4.81
N THR A 308 6.16 18.71 -4.24
CA THR A 308 7.57 18.62 -4.62
C THR A 308 7.80 17.58 -5.71
N THR A 309 8.91 17.74 -6.44
CA THR A 309 9.45 16.70 -7.31
C THR A 309 10.91 16.48 -6.93
N THR A 310 11.21 15.30 -6.42
CA THR A 310 12.55 14.96 -5.95
C THR A 310 13.25 14.04 -6.93
N ILE A 311 14.52 14.34 -7.20
CA ILE A 311 15.36 13.57 -8.11
C ILE A 311 16.49 12.93 -7.31
N TYR A 312 16.53 11.60 -7.33
CA TYR A 312 17.59 10.80 -6.73
C TYR A 312 18.53 10.30 -7.84
N GLU A 313 19.84 10.41 -7.62
CA GLU A 313 20.83 9.70 -8.44
C GLU A 313 21.07 8.31 -7.84
N ILE A 314 21.04 7.27 -8.68
CA ILE A 314 21.30 5.89 -8.27
C ILE A 314 22.78 5.57 -8.53
N ARG A 315 23.53 5.21 -7.50
CA ARG A 315 25.00 5.03 -7.53
C ARG A 315 25.44 3.69 -6.97
#